data_AF-A0A5N3XL25-F1
#
_entry.id   AF-A0A5N3XL25-F1
#
_cell.length_a   1.000
_cell.length_b   1.000
_cell.length_c   1.000
_cell.angle_alpha   90.00
_cell.angle_beta   90.00
_cell.angle_gamma   90.00
#
_symmetry.space_group_name_H-M   'P 1'
#
loop_
_entity.id
_entity.type
_entity.pdbx_description
1 polymer ?
#
loop_
_entity_poly.entity_id
_entity_poly.type
_entity_poly.pdbx_seq_one_letter_code
_entity_poly.pdbx_strand_id
1 'polypeptide(L)'
;KKIPAVPETLKKKKKFAQNMLQKVRRKLIYEKAKHYHKEYRQINFYVSEEPKLAFVIRIRDINGLLRLQQIFNATFVKLNKASINMLRIVEPYIAWGYPNLKSVNELIYKHSYGKINKKRIALTDNALIAPSLGKYRIICMEDLIHEIYAVGKRGMKKKTTHFVEGGDAGNREDQINRLIRRMN
;
A
#
# COMPACT_ATOMS: atom_id res chain seq x y z
N LYS A 1 10.73 -46.20 0.16
CA LYS A 1 11.63 -45.97 -0.99
C LYS A 1 12.43 -44.68 -0.74
N LYS A 2 13.78 -44.71 -0.75
CA LYS A 2 14.59 -43.47 -0.71
C LYS A 2 14.37 -42.69 -2.02
N ILE A 3 14.17 -41.38 -1.92
CA ILE A 3 14.08 -40.51 -3.11
C ILE A 3 15.50 -40.41 -3.71
N PRO A 4 15.69 -40.61 -5.03
CA PRO A 4 17.01 -40.51 -5.65
C PRO A 4 17.57 -39.08 -5.53
N ALA A 5 18.84 -38.98 -5.13
CA ALA A 5 19.51 -37.69 -4.97
C ALA A 5 19.73 -37.02 -6.34
N VAL A 6 19.32 -35.75 -6.48
CA VAL A 6 19.51 -35.00 -7.73
C VAL A 6 21.01 -34.83 -8.04
N PRO A 7 21.47 -35.20 -9.25
CA PRO A 7 22.87 -35.02 -9.68
C PRO A 7 23.40 -33.60 -9.49
N GLU A 8 24.65 -33.48 -9.05
CA GLU A 8 25.25 -32.18 -8.73
C GLU A 8 25.34 -31.23 -9.92
N THR A 9 25.57 -31.77 -11.13
CA THR A 9 25.59 -31.02 -12.38
C THR A 9 24.25 -30.31 -12.64
N LEU A 10 23.13 -30.99 -12.37
CA LEU A 10 21.79 -30.42 -12.47
C LEU A 10 21.51 -29.39 -11.36
N LYS A 11 22.01 -29.62 -10.13
CA LYS A 11 21.96 -28.61 -9.06
C LYS A 11 22.72 -27.33 -9.43
N LYS A 12 23.96 -27.45 -9.96
CA LYS A 12 24.78 -26.32 -10.43
C LYS A 12 24.09 -25.55 -11.56
N LYS A 13 23.55 -26.24 -12.58
CA LYS A 13 22.78 -25.62 -13.68
C LYS A 13 21.54 -24.88 -13.17
N LYS A 14 20.74 -25.46 -12.27
CA LYS A 14 19.57 -24.79 -11.66
C LYS A 14 19.95 -23.54 -10.87
N LYS A 15 21.01 -23.59 -10.05
CA LYS A 15 21.50 -22.43 -9.27
C LYS A 15 21.97 -21.29 -10.18
N PHE A 16 22.68 -21.61 -11.27
CA PHE A 16 23.10 -20.60 -12.26
C PHE A 16 21.89 -19.91 -12.92
N ALA A 17 20.90 -20.69 -13.37
CA ALA A 17 19.67 -20.15 -13.97
C ALA A 17 18.89 -19.26 -12.99
N GLN A 18 18.76 -19.67 -11.73
CA GLN A 18 18.13 -18.86 -10.67
C GLN A 18 18.86 -17.53 -10.44
N ASN A 19 20.20 -17.55 -10.38
CA ASN A 19 21.01 -16.34 -10.23
C ASN A 19 20.85 -15.38 -11.42
N MET A 20 20.80 -15.90 -12.65
CA MET A 20 20.57 -15.09 -13.86
C MET A 20 19.16 -14.46 -13.85
N LEU A 21 18.13 -15.24 -13.50
CA LEU A 21 16.76 -14.71 -13.33
C LEU A 21 16.68 -13.65 -12.23
N GLN A 22 17.42 -13.82 -11.12
CA GLN A 22 17.47 -12.83 -10.05
C GLN A 22 18.18 -11.54 -10.48
N LYS A 23 19.27 -11.63 -11.27
CA LYS A 23 19.93 -10.45 -11.88
C LYS A 23 18.97 -9.68 -12.80
N VAL A 24 18.26 -10.38 -13.70
CA VAL A 24 17.27 -9.76 -14.61
C VAL A 24 16.15 -9.09 -13.82
N ARG A 25 15.59 -9.77 -12.79
CA ARG A 25 14.56 -9.18 -11.92
C ARG A 25 15.06 -7.96 -11.15
N ARG A 26 16.27 -7.98 -10.60
CA ARG A 26 16.87 -6.82 -9.92
C ARG A 26 17.03 -5.64 -10.85
N LYS A 27 17.49 -5.84 -12.09
CA LYS A 27 17.59 -4.78 -13.10
C LYS A 27 16.21 -4.19 -13.43
N LEU A 28 15.19 -5.03 -13.62
CA LEU A 28 13.82 -4.58 -13.88
C LEU A 28 13.22 -3.76 -12.73
N ILE A 29 13.44 -4.19 -11.48
CA ILE A 29 13.00 -3.45 -10.27
C ILE A 29 13.70 -2.08 -10.20
N TYR A 30 15.01 -2.03 -10.45
CA TYR A 30 15.79 -0.80 -10.43
C TYR A 30 15.30 0.23 -11.47
N GLU A 31 15.09 -0.19 -12.74
CA GLU A 31 14.58 0.72 -13.78
C GLU A 31 13.16 1.21 -13.48
N LYS A 32 12.29 0.36 -12.91
CA LYS A 32 10.95 0.75 -12.42
C LYS A 32 11.03 1.80 -11.31
N ALA A 33 11.84 1.56 -10.28
CA ALA A 33 12.01 2.50 -9.17
C ALA A 33 12.55 3.87 -9.64
N LYS A 34 13.49 3.85 -10.59
CA LYS A 34 14.02 5.06 -11.24
C LYS A 34 12.96 5.80 -12.06
N HIS A 35 12.09 5.07 -12.78
CA HIS A 35 10.95 5.66 -13.50
C HIS A 35 9.99 6.36 -12.53
N TYR A 36 9.54 5.67 -11.47
CA TYR A 36 8.61 6.25 -10.48
C TYR A 36 9.21 7.48 -9.78
N HIS A 37 10.50 7.46 -9.45
CA HIS A 37 11.17 8.64 -8.88
C HIS A 37 11.17 9.83 -9.84
N LYS A 38 11.40 9.61 -11.14
CA LYS A 38 11.33 10.66 -12.17
C LYS A 38 9.90 11.21 -12.30
N GLU A 39 8.91 10.34 -12.32
CA GLU A 39 7.48 10.69 -12.42
C GLU A 39 7.02 11.56 -11.24
N TYR A 40 7.31 11.15 -10.01
CA TYR A 40 6.99 11.95 -8.82
C TYR A 40 7.73 13.29 -8.78
N ARG A 41 8.96 13.34 -9.27
CA ARG A 41 9.71 14.59 -9.38
C ARG A 41 9.05 15.55 -10.38
N GLN A 42 8.40 15.05 -11.44
CA GLN A 42 7.67 15.87 -12.41
C GLN A 42 6.32 16.35 -11.86
N ILE A 43 5.58 15.49 -11.15
CA ILE A 43 4.29 15.84 -10.53
C ILE A 43 4.41 17.04 -9.57
N ASN A 44 5.52 17.14 -8.83
CA ASN A 44 5.77 18.26 -7.91
C ASN A 44 5.87 19.66 -8.58
N PHE A 45 5.96 19.76 -9.91
CA PHE A 45 6.02 21.04 -10.63
C PHE A 45 4.67 21.52 -11.19
N TYR A 46 3.62 20.68 -11.18
CA TYR A 46 2.30 21.03 -11.71
C TYR A 46 1.27 21.20 -10.58
N VAL A 47 0.36 22.16 -10.75
CA VAL A 47 -0.71 22.46 -9.79
C VAL A 47 -1.65 21.25 -9.63
N SER A 48 -2.05 20.99 -8.38
CA SER A 48 -2.70 19.74 -7.96
C SER A 48 -4.04 19.48 -8.65
N GLU A 49 -4.17 18.27 -9.21
CA GLU A 49 -5.49 17.65 -9.40
C GLU A 49 -6.16 17.40 -8.03
N GLU A 50 -7.48 17.16 -8.01
CA GLU A 50 -8.18 16.74 -6.79
C GLU A 50 -7.55 15.47 -6.17
N PRO A 51 -7.43 15.38 -4.82
CA PRO A 51 -6.81 14.25 -4.16
C PRO A 51 -7.61 12.96 -4.38
N LYS A 52 -6.93 11.93 -4.90
CA LYS A 52 -7.54 10.64 -5.27
C LYS A 52 -7.44 9.58 -4.15
N LEU A 53 -6.66 9.84 -3.10
CA LEU A 53 -6.39 8.93 -1.99
C LEU A 53 -6.62 9.60 -0.63
N ALA A 54 -7.30 8.91 0.28
CA ALA A 54 -7.30 9.22 1.70
C ALA A 54 -6.59 8.14 2.52
N PHE A 55 -5.91 8.56 3.58
CA PHE A 55 -5.51 7.71 4.70
C PHE A 55 -6.50 7.93 5.84
N VAL A 56 -6.92 6.84 6.49
CA VAL A 56 -7.99 6.84 7.50
C VAL A 56 -7.51 6.07 8.73
N ILE A 57 -7.65 6.65 9.91
CA ILE A 57 -7.25 6.08 11.21
C ILE A 57 -8.48 6.06 12.13
N ARG A 58 -8.74 4.95 12.84
CA ARG A 58 -9.77 4.90 13.90
C ARG A 58 -9.24 5.55 15.18
N ILE A 59 -9.99 6.53 15.71
CA ILE A 59 -9.61 7.28 16.92
C ILE A 59 -10.59 7.10 18.09
N ARG A 60 -11.80 6.57 17.85
CA ARG A 60 -12.77 6.21 18.90
C ARG A 60 -13.35 4.82 18.64
N ASP A 61 -14.13 4.30 19.58
CA ASP A 61 -14.78 3.01 19.40
C ASP A 61 -16.01 3.08 18.48
N ILE A 62 -16.07 2.15 17.53
CA ILE A 62 -17.12 2.04 16.52
C ILE A 62 -17.32 0.58 16.12
N ASN A 63 -18.57 0.21 15.84
CA ASN A 63 -18.93 -1.12 15.36
C ASN A 63 -18.66 -1.27 13.85
N GLY A 64 -17.79 -2.21 13.48
CA GLY A 64 -17.81 -2.93 12.20
C GLY A 64 -17.35 -2.22 10.91
N LEU A 65 -17.19 -0.90 10.87
CA LEU A 65 -16.92 -0.16 9.63
C LEU A 65 -15.43 -0.16 9.21
N LEU A 66 -15.19 -0.01 7.90
CA LEU A 66 -13.87 0.15 7.24
C LEU A 66 -12.79 -0.93 7.52
N ARG A 67 -13.13 -2.06 8.17
CA ARG A 67 -12.19 -3.07 8.71
C ARG A 67 -11.29 -2.54 9.84
N LEU A 68 -11.62 -1.39 10.42
CA LEU A 68 -10.86 -0.80 11.51
C LEU A 68 -11.29 -1.44 12.84
N GLN A 69 -10.83 -2.67 13.11
CA GLN A 69 -11.30 -3.48 14.24
C GLN A 69 -10.81 -2.99 15.62
N GLN A 70 -9.67 -2.31 15.68
CA GLN A 70 -9.05 -1.79 16.91
C GLN A 70 -8.78 -0.29 16.74
N ILE A 71 -8.67 0.45 17.85
CA ILE A 71 -8.24 1.85 17.86
C ILE A 71 -6.81 1.94 17.27
N PHE A 72 -6.51 3.04 16.59
CA PHE A 72 -5.28 3.27 15.81
C PHE A 72 -5.02 2.35 14.62
N ASN A 73 -5.89 1.37 14.32
CA ASN A 73 -5.87 0.74 13.01
C ASN A 73 -6.13 1.80 11.94
N ALA A 74 -5.46 1.63 10.80
CA ALA A 74 -5.56 2.53 9.67
C ALA A 74 -5.71 1.80 8.32
N THR A 75 -6.26 2.50 7.33
CA THR A 75 -6.46 1.97 5.99
C THR A 75 -6.41 3.07 4.93
N PHE A 76 -6.01 2.69 3.71
CA PHE A 76 -6.06 3.56 2.54
C PHE A 76 -7.40 3.43 1.83
N VAL A 77 -8.00 4.55 1.43
CA VAL A 77 -9.31 4.61 0.76
C VAL A 77 -9.20 5.42 -0.53
N LYS A 78 -9.56 4.81 -1.66
CA LYS A 78 -9.71 5.49 -2.95
C LYS A 78 -10.86 6.50 -2.91
N LEU A 79 -10.56 7.78 -3.08
CA LEU A 79 -11.54 8.86 -3.08
C LEU A 79 -12.38 8.86 -4.36
N ASN A 80 -13.66 9.13 -4.18
CA ASN A 80 -14.73 9.28 -5.17
C ASN A 80 -15.98 9.76 -4.42
N LYS A 81 -17.02 10.27 -5.11
CA LYS A 81 -18.21 10.83 -4.46
C LYS A 81 -18.81 9.92 -3.37
N ALA A 82 -18.97 8.63 -3.65
CA ALA A 82 -19.49 7.67 -2.68
C ALA A 82 -18.53 7.37 -1.52
N SER A 83 -17.20 7.37 -1.69
CA SER A 83 -16.29 7.17 -0.54
C SER A 83 -16.03 8.44 0.28
N ILE A 84 -16.08 9.63 -0.33
CA ILE A 84 -16.10 10.90 0.42
C ILE A 84 -17.35 10.94 1.28
N ASN A 85 -18.47 10.50 0.71
CA ASN A 85 -19.67 10.21 1.47
C ASN A 85 -19.35 9.22 2.61
N MET A 86 -18.75 8.05 2.37
CA MET A 86 -18.35 7.09 3.43
C MET A 86 -17.67 7.70 4.65
N LEU A 87 -16.66 8.53 4.40
CA LEU A 87 -15.78 9.05 5.44
C LEU A 87 -16.50 10.05 6.34
N ARG A 88 -17.63 10.59 5.88
CA ARG A 88 -18.49 11.49 6.64
C ARG A 88 -19.33 10.76 7.71
N ILE A 89 -19.99 9.60 7.48
CA ILE A 89 -20.72 8.88 8.60
C ILE A 89 -19.76 8.59 9.74
N VAL A 90 -18.62 8.01 9.39
CA VAL A 90 -17.67 7.53 10.38
C VAL A 90 -16.83 8.66 10.96
N GLU A 91 -16.98 9.89 10.45
CA GLU A 91 -16.15 11.05 10.78
C GLU A 91 -16.00 11.25 12.28
N PRO A 92 -17.06 11.16 13.13
CA PRO A 92 -16.93 11.27 14.59
C PRO A 92 -16.02 10.22 15.27
N TYR A 93 -15.63 9.16 14.55
CA TYR A 93 -14.86 8.02 15.04
C TYR A 93 -13.50 7.85 14.33
N ILE A 94 -13.25 8.60 13.24
CA ILE A 94 -12.03 8.50 12.43
C ILE A 94 -11.32 9.85 12.26
N ALA A 95 -10.00 9.82 12.18
CA ALA A 95 -9.22 10.92 11.60
C ALA A 95 -8.80 10.49 10.19
N TRP A 96 -9.04 11.32 9.18
CA TRP A 96 -8.62 11.03 7.80
C TRP A 96 -8.02 12.25 7.11
N GLY A 97 -7.37 12.05 5.96
CA GLY A 97 -6.83 13.14 5.15
C GLY A 97 -5.96 12.61 4.01
N TYR A 98 -5.20 13.48 3.36
CA TYR A 98 -4.45 13.16 2.15
C TYR A 98 -2.98 12.84 2.47
N PRO A 99 -2.54 11.58 2.30
CA PRO A 99 -1.18 11.18 2.64
C PRO A 99 -0.21 11.56 1.51
N ASN A 100 0.88 12.26 1.83
CA ASN A 100 1.95 12.50 0.84
C ASN A 100 2.75 11.22 0.58
N LEU A 101 3.49 11.19 -0.54
CA LEU A 101 4.29 10.03 -0.96
C LEU A 101 5.25 9.52 0.13
N LYS A 102 5.89 10.42 0.90
CA LYS A 102 6.83 10.03 1.98
C LYS A 102 6.08 9.32 3.11
N SER A 103 4.93 9.84 3.52
CA SER A 103 4.09 9.20 4.55
C SER A 103 3.53 7.86 4.08
N VAL A 104 3.12 7.72 2.81
CA VAL A 104 2.71 6.42 2.23
C VAL A 104 3.88 5.42 2.22
N ASN A 105 5.07 5.86 1.82
CA ASN A 105 6.28 5.04 1.78
C ASN A 105 6.65 4.52 3.19
N GLU A 106 6.78 5.41 4.18
CA GLU A 106 7.09 5.05 5.58
C GLU A 106 6.08 4.05 6.16
N LEU A 107 4.77 4.31 6.00
CA LEU A 107 3.71 3.43 6.48
C LEU A 107 3.78 2.03 5.84
N ILE A 108 4.08 1.98 4.54
CA ILE A 108 4.14 0.71 3.80
C ILE A 108 5.37 -0.11 4.22
N TYR A 109 6.53 0.50 4.44
CA TYR A 109 7.70 -0.25 4.94
C TYR A 109 7.59 -0.66 6.42
N LYS A 110 7.04 0.19 7.30
CA LYS A 110 6.98 -0.11 8.75
C LYS A 110 5.79 -0.98 9.16
N HIS A 111 4.61 -0.77 8.57
CA HIS A 111 3.34 -1.26 9.13
C HIS A 111 2.50 -2.09 8.16
N SER A 112 2.98 -2.40 6.94
CA SER A 112 2.19 -3.20 5.98
C SER A 112 2.24 -4.71 6.24
N TYR A 113 1.09 -5.34 6.05
CA TYR A 113 0.93 -6.79 6.12
C TYR A 113 0.19 -7.31 4.89
N GLY A 114 0.73 -8.36 4.28
CA GLY A 114 0.08 -9.10 3.20
C GLY A 114 -0.83 -10.20 3.73
N LYS A 115 -1.91 -10.49 3.01
CA LYS A 115 -2.71 -11.70 3.23
C LYS A 115 -2.24 -12.80 2.28
N ILE A 116 -1.30 -13.63 2.74
CA ILE A 116 -0.69 -14.72 1.97
C ILE A 116 -1.19 -16.05 2.54
N ASN A 117 -1.70 -16.94 1.68
CA ASN A 117 -2.28 -18.24 2.10
C ASN A 117 -3.29 -18.12 3.26
N LYS A 118 -4.17 -17.11 3.17
CA LYS A 118 -5.15 -16.68 4.20
C LYS A 118 -4.55 -16.13 5.51
N LYS A 119 -3.24 -16.26 5.78
CA LYS A 119 -2.54 -15.73 6.96
C LYS A 119 -2.08 -14.27 6.75
N ARG A 120 -1.95 -13.52 7.86
CA ARG A 120 -1.37 -12.16 7.89
C ARG A 120 0.14 -12.29 8.06
N ILE A 121 0.94 -11.78 7.12
CA ILE A 121 2.41 -11.84 7.13
C ILE A 121 2.95 -10.42 6.87
N ALA A 122 3.98 -9.99 7.61
CA ALA A 122 4.62 -8.71 7.37
C ALA A 122 5.31 -8.69 5.99
N LEU A 123 5.24 -7.58 5.26
CA LEU A 123 5.86 -7.44 3.94
C LEU A 123 7.31 -6.98 4.07
N THR A 124 8.24 -7.92 4.26
CA THR A 124 9.68 -7.64 4.43
C THR A 124 10.53 -7.86 3.18
N ASP A 125 10.12 -8.77 2.28
CA ASP A 125 10.86 -9.10 1.06
C ASP A 125 9.92 -9.10 -0.17
N ASN A 126 10.43 -8.57 -1.29
CA ASN A 126 9.84 -8.66 -2.62
C ASN A 126 9.52 -10.12 -3.03
N ALA A 127 10.24 -11.11 -2.48
CA ALA A 127 9.93 -12.54 -2.66
C ALA A 127 8.53 -12.95 -2.16
N LEU A 128 7.95 -12.23 -1.19
CA LEU A 128 6.58 -12.46 -0.68
C LEU A 128 5.51 -11.77 -1.56
N ILE A 129 5.89 -10.67 -2.20
CA ILE A 129 5.01 -9.82 -3.01
C ILE A 129 4.74 -10.46 -4.38
N ALA A 130 5.81 -10.82 -5.10
CA ALA A 130 5.71 -11.27 -6.49
C ALA A 130 4.80 -12.51 -6.71
N PRO A 131 4.79 -13.55 -5.84
CA PRO A 131 3.86 -14.68 -5.99
C PRO A 131 2.39 -14.28 -5.78
N SER A 132 2.12 -13.35 -4.88
CA SER A 132 0.76 -12.95 -4.47
C SER A 132 0.14 -11.92 -5.42
N LEU A 133 0.96 -10.98 -5.91
CA LEU A 133 0.53 -9.80 -6.67
C LEU A 133 1.11 -9.72 -8.09
N GLY A 134 1.96 -10.67 -8.51
CA GLY A 134 2.57 -10.68 -9.85
C GLY A 134 1.55 -10.69 -11.01
N LYS A 135 0.35 -11.26 -10.80
CA LYS A 135 -0.79 -11.17 -11.74
C LYS A 135 -1.26 -9.73 -12.01
N TYR A 136 -0.96 -8.80 -11.11
CA TYR A 136 -1.23 -7.37 -11.26
C TYR A 136 0.00 -6.57 -11.75
N ARG A 137 1.09 -7.26 -12.15
CA ARG A 137 2.39 -6.68 -12.54
C ARG A 137 3.15 -5.98 -11.40
N ILE A 138 2.78 -6.25 -10.15
CA ILE A 138 3.47 -5.80 -8.93
C ILE A 138 4.52 -6.86 -8.57
N ILE A 139 5.80 -6.50 -8.65
CA ILE A 139 6.95 -7.39 -8.38
C ILE A 139 7.81 -6.94 -7.19
N CYS A 140 7.65 -5.70 -6.70
CA CYS A 140 8.41 -5.16 -5.58
C CYS A 140 7.58 -4.20 -4.71
N MET A 141 8.19 -3.69 -3.63
CA MET A 141 7.57 -2.73 -2.72
C MET A 141 7.29 -1.38 -3.39
N GLU A 142 8.17 -0.92 -4.28
CA GLU A 142 8.01 0.35 -5.02
C GLU A 142 6.79 0.31 -5.94
N ASP A 143 6.55 -0.83 -6.61
CA ASP A 143 5.33 -1.05 -7.41
C ASP A 143 4.06 -0.94 -6.54
N LEU A 144 4.11 -1.48 -5.31
CA LEU A 144 2.99 -1.45 -4.37
C LEU A 144 2.72 -0.04 -3.84
N ILE A 145 3.78 0.68 -3.46
CA ILE A 145 3.71 2.10 -3.06
C ILE A 145 3.12 2.93 -4.20
N HIS A 146 3.57 2.71 -5.44
CA HIS A 146 3.09 3.44 -6.60
C HIS A 146 1.64 3.15 -6.97
N GLU A 147 1.21 1.88 -7.05
CA GLU A 147 -0.20 1.55 -7.34
C GLU A 147 -1.16 2.08 -6.26
N ILE A 148 -0.72 2.17 -4.99
CA ILE A 148 -1.49 2.78 -3.90
C ILE A 148 -1.54 4.31 -4.04
N TYR A 149 -0.38 4.98 -4.15
CA TYR A 149 -0.30 6.45 -4.17
C TYR A 149 -0.91 7.07 -5.43
N ALA A 150 -0.61 6.50 -6.61
CA ALA A 150 -1.20 6.93 -7.88
C ALA A 150 -2.67 6.48 -8.04
N VAL A 151 -3.20 5.72 -7.07
CA VAL A 151 -4.60 5.23 -7.02
C VAL A 151 -4.98 4.53 -8.33
N GLY A 152 -4.10 3.63 -8.76
CA GLY A 152 -4.08 3.07 -10.11
C GLY A 152 -5.41 2.49 -10.57
N LYS A 153 -5.55 2.27 -11.90
CA LYS A 153 -6.78 1.77 -12.53
C LYS A 153 -7.30 0.45 -11.93
N ARG A 154 -6.52 -0.24 -11.08
CA ARG A 154 -6.81 -1.57 -10.54
C ARG A 154 -6.86 -1.63 -9.00
N GLY A 155 -6.46 -0.55 -8.30
CA GLY A 155 -6.50 -0.44 -6.84
C GLY A 155 -7.88 -0.11 -6.25
N MET A 156 -8.34 -0.94 -5.29
CA MET A 156 -9.48 -0.74 -4.37
C MET A 156 -10.90 -0.73 -4.99
N LYS A 157 -11.75 -1.71 -4.63
CA LYS A 157 -13.07 -1.98 -5.24
C LYS A 157 -14.33 -1.92 -4.32
N LYS A 158 -14.31 -1.35 -3.11
CA LYS A 158 -15.52 -1.23 -2.24
C LYS A 158 -15.66 0.13 -1.52
N LYS A 159 -16.92 0.53 -1.22
CA LYS A 159 -17.38 1.88 -0.78
C LYS A 159 -18.67 1.79 0.10
N THR A 160 -18.96 2.78 0.98
CA THR A 160 -20.24 3.02 1.75
C THR A 160 -20.43 4.55 2.08
N THR A 161 -21.18 5.07 3.09
CA THR A 161 -21.89 6.43 3.03
C THR A 161 -21.79 7.48 4.22
N HIS A 162 -22.59 8.61 4.22
CA HIS A 162 -22.42 10.04 4.73
C HIS A 162 -23.32 10.55 5.91
N PHE A 163 -22.88 11.22 7.00
CA PHE A 163 -22.59 12.69 7.24
C PHE A 163 -21.93 12.97 8.66
N VAL A 164 -21.71 14.22 9.14
CA VAL A 164 -20.47 15.04 9.44
C VAL A 164 -20.46 15.48 10.93
N GLU A 165 -19.36 16.05 11.49
CA GLU A 165 -19.33 17.28 12.37
C GLU A 165 -18.06 17.45 13.27
N GLY A 166 -17.19 18.41 12.91
CA GLY A 166 -16.61 19.39 13.86
C GLY A 166 -15.57 19.01 14.94
N GLY A 167 -14.98 17.80 14.95
CA GLY A 167 -14.04 17.39 16.02
C GLY A 167 -12.59 17.16 15.59
N ASP A 168 -11.78 16.59 16.50
CA ASP A 168 -10.54 15.85 16.16
C ASP A 168 -10.78 14.76 15.10
N ALA A 169 -12.02 14.29 15.07
CA ALA A 169 -12.58 13.34 14.15
C ALA A 169 -13.08 14.12 12.92
N GLY A 170 -12.51 13.85 11.74
CA GLY A 170 -12.56 14.81 10.64
C GLY A 170 -11.65 14.51 9.45
N ASN A 171 -11.95 15.15 8.32
CA ASN A 171 -10.95 15.43 7.28
C ASN A 171 -9.92 16.44 7.81
N ARG A 172 -8.67 16.01 7.90
CA ARG A 172 -7.50 16.79 8.30
C ARG A 172 -6.65 17.23 7.11
N GLU A 173 -7.09 16.97 5.88
CA GLU A 173 -6.38 17.29 4.63
C GLU A 173 -4.90 16.88 4.71
N ASP A 174 -3.96 17.78 4.39
CA ASP A 174 -2.52 17.51 4.49
C ASP A 174 -1.99 17.44 5.93
N GLN A 175 -2.74 17.92 6.93
CA GLN A 175 -2.31 17.86 8.33
C GLN A 175 -2.27 16.43 8.86
N ILE A 176 -2.96 15.47 8.21
CA ILE A 176 -2.86 14.04 8.51
C ILE A 176 -1.39 13.55 8.51
N ASN A 177 -0.54 14.16 7.68
CA ASN A 177 0.87 13.78 7.57
C ASN A 177 1.69 14.08 8.83
N ARG A 178 1.28 15.06 9.65
CA ARG A 178 1.87 15.29 10.97
C ARG A 178 1.45 14.22 11.97
N LEU A 179 0.19 13.76 11.89
CA LEU A 179 -0.32 12.68 12.74
C LEU A 179 0.37 11.35 12.40
N ILE A 180 0.48 11.01 11.11
CA ILE A 180 1.21 9.81 10.64
C ILE A 180 2.64 9.77 11.20
N ARG A 181 3.37 10.89 11.14
CA ARG A 181 4.75 10.97 11.66
C ARG A 181 4.86 10.83 13.18
N ARG A 182 3.80 11.13 13.94
CA ARG A 182 3.77 10.92 15.41
C ARG A 182 3.40 9.48 15.80
N MET A 183 2.86 8.70 14.86
CA MET A 183 2.50 7.29 15.04
C MET A 183 3.58 6.31 14.52
N ASN A 184 4.63 6.85 13.87
CA ASN A 184 5.71 6.11 13.19
C ASN A 184 6.99 6.06 14.03
#